data_AF-A0AAW8H3F6-F1
#
_entry.id   AF-A0AAW8H3F6-F1
#
_cell.length_a   1.000
_cell.length_b   1.000
_cell.length_c   1.000
_cell.angle_alpha   90.00
_cell.angle_beta   90.00
_cell.angle_gamma   90.00
#
_symmetry.space_group_name_H-M   'P 1'
#
loop_
_entity.id
_entity.type
_entity.pdbx_description
1 polymer ?
#
loop_
_entity_poly.entity_id
_entity_poly.type
_entity_poly.pdbx_seq_one_letter_code
_entity_poly.pdbx_strand_id
1 'polypeptide(L)' 'MATPTKLQKSKTQNYPILQPFRLNGEWVNPDYENNKTVPLLPAQASMLLLNGKVGKPGTQAKAPVAEKAAETTAKQEGK' A
#
# COMPACT_ATOMS: atom_id res chain seq x y z
N MET A 1 35.59 3.03 -16.14
CA MET A 1 34.87 1.88 -15.56
C MET A 1 33.42 2.30 -15.36
N ALA A 2 32.53 1.98 -16.30
CA ALA A 2 31.11 2.31 -16.19
C ALA A 2 30.39 1.07 -15.64
N THR A 3 29.92 1.15 -14.40
CA THR A 3 29.06 0.13 -13.79
C THR A 3 27.65 0.26 -14.39
N PRO A 4 27.06 -0.81 -14.96
CA PRO A 4 25.64 -0.78 -15.28
C PRO A 4 24.87 -0.94 -13.98
N THR A 5 24.36 0.17 -13.45
CA THR A 5 23.33 0.17 -12.40
C THR A 5 22.09 -0.51 -12.99
N LYS A 6 21.98 -1.82 -12.76
CA LYS A 6 20.80 -2.62 -13.02
C LYS A 6 19.66 -1.97 -12.25
N LEU A 7 18.81 -1.19 -12.93
CA LEU A 7 17.54 -0.72 -12.36
C LEU A 7 16.81 -1.96 -11.85
N GLN A 8 16.87 -2.20 -10.55
CA GLN A 8 16.09 -3.22 -9.89
C GLN A 8 14.65 -2.77 -10.09
N LYS A 9 13.97 -3.37 -11.08
CA LYS A 9 12.54 -3.17 -11.29
C LYS A 9 11.86 -3.45 -9.97
N SER A 10 11.44 -2.39 -9.29
CA SER A 10 10.82 -2.47 -7.98
C SER A 10 9.64 -3.44 -8.11
N LYS A 11 9.63 -4.47 -7.27
CA LYS A 11 8.61 -5.53 -7.40
C LYS A 11 7.26 -4.95 -6.99
N THR A 12 6.33 -4.92 -7.93
CA THR A 12 4.96 -4.48 -7.71
C THR A 12 4.28 -5.40 -6.70
N GLN A 13 3.49 -4.84 -5.78
CA GLN A 13 2.70 -5.59 -4.79
C GLN A 13 1.22 -5.28 -4.99
N ASN A 14 0.35 -6.22 -4.63
CA ASN A 14 -1.10 -6.04 -4.73
C ASN A 14 -1.64 -5.42 -3.43
N TYR A 15 -2.27 -4.25 -3.56
CA TYR A 15 -2.88 -3.52 -2.45
C TYR A 15 -4.41 -3.55 -2.58
N PRO A 16 -5.16 -3.89 -1.52
CA PRO A 16 -6.63 -3.81 -1.54
C PRO A 16 -7.09 -2.35 -1.69
N ILE A 17 -8.08 -2.11 -2.55
CA ILE A 17 -8.66 -0.78 -2.76
C ILE A 17 -9.74 -0.57 -1.70
N LEU A 18 -9.59 0.45 -0.86
CA LEU A 18 -10.53 0.78 0.21
C LEU A 18 -11.44 1.95 -0.15
N GLN A 19 -10.90 2.92 -0.89
CA GLN A 19 -11.63 4.09 -1.36
C GLN A 19 -11.27 4.41 -2.81
N PRO A 20 -12.15 5.10 -3.56
CA PRO A 20 -11.85 5.48 -4.93
C PRO A 20 -10.69 6.47 -5.01
N PHE A 21 -9.78 6.28 -5.97
CA PHE A 21 -8.64 7.17 -6.19
C PHE A 21 -8.23 7.22 -7.66
N ARG A 22 -7.41 8.21 -8.01
CA ARG A 22 -6.83 8.33 -9.34
C ARG A 22 -5.44 7.70 -9.40
N LEU A 23 -5.24 6.81 -10.36
CA LEU A 23 -3.96 6.21 -10.70
C LEU A 23 -3.69 6.46 -12.18
N ASN A 24 -2.57 7.09 -12.51
CA ASN A 24 -2.19 7.40 -13.90
C ASN A 24 -3.28 8.12 -14.72
N GLY A 25 -4.14 8.91 -14.07
CA GLY A 25 -5.26 9.62 -14.71
C GLY A 25 -6.57 8.82 -14.80
N GLU A 26 -6.55 7.54 -14.44
CA GLU A 26 -7.73 6.67 -14.43
C GLU A 26 -8.34 6.58 -13.03
N TRP A 27 -9.67 6.45 -12.96
CA TRP A 27 -10.37 6.22 -11.70
C TRP A 27 -10.35 4.74 -11.33
N VAL A 28 -9.76 4.45 -10.17
CA VAL A 28 -9.75 3.13 -9.56
C VAL A 28 -10.79 3.11 -8.46
N ASN A 29 -11.87 2.36 -8.68
CA ASN A 29 -12.93 2.19 -7.69
C ASN A 29 -12.73 0.90 -6.88
N PRO A 30 -13.05 0.94 -5.56
CA PRO A 30 -13.09 -0.25 -4.73
C PRO A 30 -14.18 -1.19 -5.19
N ASP A 31 -13.89 -2.49 -5.13
CA ASP A 31 -14.89 -3.54 -5.27
C ASP A 31 -14.95 -4.30 -3.94
N TYR A 32 -15.96 -3.96 -3.15
CA TYR A 32 -16.09 -4.45 -1.78
C TYR A 32 -16.54 -5.91 -1.71
N GLU A 33 -17.16 -6.43 -2.77
CA GLU A 33 -17.63 -7.82 -2.82
C GLU A 33 -16.52 -8.78 -3.27
N ASN A 34 -15.71 -8.39 -4.27
CA ASN A 34 -14.66 -9.23 -4.84
C ASN A 34 -13.26 -8.91 -4.30
N ASN A 35 -13.14 -8.09 -3.26
CA ASN A 35 -11.86 -7.74 -2.63
C ASN A 35 -10.83 -7.24 -3.65
N LYS A 36 -11.24 -6.34 -4.56
CA LYS A 36 -10.37 -5.93 -5.66
C LYS A 36 -9.09 -5.28 -5.15
N THR A 37 -7.98 -5.75 -5.70
CA THR A 37 -6.64 -5.24 -5.42
C THR A 37 -6.07 -4.55 -6.64
N VAL A 38 -5.09 -3.66 -6.43
CA VAL A 38 -4.36 -2.99 -7.49
C VAL A 38 -2.85 -3.28 -7.36
N PRO A 39 -2.16 -3.63 -8.45
CA PRO A 39 -0.72 -3.77 -8.44
C PRO A 39 -0.08 -2.38 -8.41
N LEU A 40 0.60 -2.04 -7.30
CA LEU A 40 1.33 -0.79 -7.14
C LEU A 40 2.76 -1.02 -6.66
N LEU A 41 3.67 -0.12 -7.02
CA LEU A 41 4.97 -0.05 -6.36
C LEU A 41 4.78 0.45 -4.92
N PRO A 42 5.60 0.02 -3.95
CA PRO A 42 5.54 0.53 -2.58
C PRO A 42 5.59 2.06 -2.52
N ALA A 43 6.45 2.68 -3.34
CA ALA A 43 6.57 4.14 -3.43
C ALA A 43 5.30 4.83 -3.97
N GLN A 44 4.55 4.18 -4.87
CA GLN A 44 3.26 4.69 -5.35
C GLN A 44 2.15 4.49 -4.32
N ALA A 45 2.20 3.38 -3.59
CA ALA A 45 1.21 3.04 -2.57
C ALA A 45 1.41 3.81 -1.26
N SER A 46 2.60 4.35 -0.96
CA SER A 46 2.88 5.05 0.31
C SER A 46 1.86 6.15 0.61
N MET A 47 1.64 7.08 -0.33
CA MET A 47 0.64 8.13 -0.13
C MET A 47 -0.78 7.58 -0.08
N LEU A 48 -1.10 6.57 -0.89
CA LEU A 48 -2.45 5.98 -0.91
C LEU A 48 -2.76 5.28 0.41
N LEU A 49 -1.77 4.61 1.00
CA LEU A 49 -1.87 3.95 2.30
C LEU A 49 -2.04 4.98 3.44
N LEU A 50 -1.23 6.05 3.42
CA LEU A 50 -1.34 7.15 4.38
C LEU A 50 -2.69 7.87 4.31
N ASN A 51 -3.26 7.98 3.12
CA ASN A 51 -4.58 8.59 2.91
C ASN A 51 -5.74 7.60 3.12
N GLY A 52 -5.48 6.33 3.45
CA GLY A 52 -6.51 5.30 3.63
C GLY A 52 -7.21 4.86 2.34
N LYS A 53 -6.67 5.21 1.16
CA LYS A 53 -7.22 4.84 -0.15
C LYS A 53 -6.98 3.37 -0.51
N VAL A 54 -5.84 2.83 -0.09
CA VAL A 54 -5.51 1.42 -0.21
C VAL A 54 -5.09 0.86 1.15
N GLY A 55 -5.36 -0.42 1.39
CA GLY A 55 -4.94 -1.13 2.60
C GLY A 55 -3.56 -1.76 2.46
N LYS A 56 -3.06 -2.40 3.52
CA LYS A 56 -1.74 -3.04 3.53
C LYS A 56 -1.64 -4.17 2.49
N PRO A 57 -0.48 -4.36 1.85
CA PRO A 57 -0.30 -5.40 0.85
C PRO A 57 -0.34 -6.78 1.53
N GLY A 58 -1.07 -7.72 0.93
CA GLY A 58 -1.28 -9.06 1.51
C GLY A 58 -2.42 -9.16 2.52
N THR A 59 -3.06 -8.04 2.88
CA THR A 59 -4.30 -8.03 3.63
C THR A 59 -5.47 -8.13 2.65
N GLN A 60 -6.30 -9.16 2.75
CA GLN A 60 -7.57 -9.21 2.02
C GLN A 60 -8.47 -8.08 2.54
N ALA A 61 -9.23 -7.43 1.65
CA ALA A 61 -10.17 -6.35 2.00
C ALA A 61 -11.38 -6.89 2.78
N LYS A 62 -11.14 -7.56 3.92
CA LYS A 62 -12.21 -7.96 4.81
C LYS A 62 -12.80 -6.69 5.40
N ALA A 63 -14.12 -6.54 5.22
CA ALA A 63 -14.98 -5.49 5.76
C ALA A 63 -14.58 -5.05 7.18
N PRO A 64 -14.84 -3.79 7.58
CA PRO A 64 -14.13 -3.11 8.65
C PRO A 64 -14.29 -3.84 9.99
N VAL A 65 -13.22 -4.50 10.43
CA VAL A 65 -13.02 -4.88 11.81
C VAL A 65 -11.63 -4.39 12.21
N ALA A 66 -11.64 -3.29 12.96
CA ALA A 66 -10.64 -2.86 13.93
C ALA A 66 -9.17 -3.17 13.59
N GLU A 67 -8.50 -2.24 12.90
CA GLU A 67 -7.05 -2.13 12.99
C GLU A 67 -6.69 -1.56 14.37
N LYS A 68 -6.53 -2.46 15.35
CA LYS A 68 -5.79 -2.16 16.56
C LYS A 68 -4.31 -2.06 16.19
N ALA A 69 -3.77 -0.85 16.31
CA ALA A 69 -2.38 -0.49 16.54
C ALA A 69 -1.39 -0.90 15.41
N ALA A 70 -0.86 0.06 14.64
CA ALA A 70 0.25 0.94 15.06
C ALA A 70 1.34 0.13 15.79
N GLU A 71 2.33 -0.35 15.03
CA GLU A 71 3.58 0.38 14.85
C GLU A 71 4.47 0.26 16.11
N THR A 72 5.44 -0.66 16.01
CA THR A 72 6.68 -0.64 16.78
C THR A 72 7.33 0.73 16.63
N THR A 73 7.15 1.59 17.62
CA THR A 73 8.09 2.67 17.91
C THR A 73 8.89 2.24 19.13
N ALA A 74 10.10 1.72 18.87
CA ALA A 74 11.14 1.60 19.87
C ALA A 74 11.58 3.03 20.25
N LYS A 75 11.18 3.50 21.43
CA LYS A 75 11.89 4.57 22.13
C LYS A 75 12.70 3.93 23.26
N GLN A 76 14.00 3.83 23.01
CA GLN A 76 15.04 3.57 24.00
C GLN A 76 15.45 4.92 24.60
N GLU A 77 15.11 5.17 25.86
CA GLU A 77 15.68 6.15 26.80
C GLU A 77 15.01 5.78 28.15
N GLY A 78 15.67 5.49 29.27
CA GLY A 78 16.98 5.87 29.74
C GLY A 78 16.80 6.54 31.10
N LYS A 79 16.80 5.76 32.20
CA LYS A 79 17.39 6.11 33.50
C LYS A 79 17.26 4.97 34.50
#